data_AF-A0A2K6GFF6-F1
#
_entry.id   AF-A0A2K6GFF6-F1
#
_cell.length_a   1.000
_cell.length_b   1.000
_cell.length_c   1.000
_cell.angle_alpha   90.00
_cell.angle_beta   90.00
_cell.angle_gamma   90.00
#
_symmetry.space_group_name_H-M   'P 1'
#
loop_
_entity.id
_entity.type
_entity.pdbx_description
1 polymer ?
#
loop_
_entity_poly.entity_id
_entity_poly.type
_entity_poly.pdbx_seq_one_letter_code
_entity_poly.pdbx_strand_id
1 'polypeptide(L)'
;MEKFLFYLFFIGIAVRAQICPKRCVCQILSPNLATLCAKKGLLFVPPNIDRRTVELRLADNFVTNIKRKDFANMTSLVDLTLSRNTISFITPHAFADLRNLRALHLNSNRLTKITNDMFSGLSNLHHLILNNNQLTLISSTAFDDVFALEELDLSYNNLETIPWDAVEKMVSLHTLSLDHNMIDNIPKGTFSHLHKMTRLDVTSNKLQKLPPDPLFQRAQVLATSGIISPSTFALSFGGNPLHCNCELLWLRRLSREDDLETCASPALLTGRYFWSIPEEEFLCEPPLITRHTHEMRVLEGQRATLRCKARGDPEPAIHWISPEGKLISNATRSLVYDNGTLDILITTVKDTGAFTCIASNPAGEATQTVDLHIIKLPHLLNSTNHIHEPDPGSSDISTSTKSGSNASSSNGDTKMSQDKIVVAEATSSTALLKFNFQRNIPGIRMFQIQYNGTFDDTLVYRCFAD
;
A
#
# COMPACT_ATOMS: atom_id res chain seq x y z
N MET A 1 -69.66 16.44 -50.04
CA MET A 1 -68.70 16.29 -51.15
C MET A 1 -67.81 17.52 -51.12
N GLU A 2 -66.70 17.46 -50.39
CA GLU A 2 -65.37 16.99 -50.86
C GLU A 2 -64.56 18.14 -51.49
N LYS A 3 -63.52 18.62 -50.76
CA LYS A 3 -62.06 18.40 -50.99
C LYS A 3 -61.52 19.30 -52.12
N PHE A 4 -60.61 20.26 -51.93
CA PHE A 4 -59.19 20.23 -51.50
C PHE A 4 -58.74 21.72 -51.32
N LEU A 5 -58.16 22.27 -50.25
CA LEU A 5 -56.89 22.05 -49.51
C LEU A 5 -55.65 22.05 -50.45
N PHE A 6 -54.70 22.99 -50.38
CA PHE A 6 -53.53 23.00 -49.46
C PHE A 6 -52.68 24.29 -49.68
N TYR A 7 -52.44 25.09 -48.63
CA TYR A 7 -51.12 25.32 -47.98
C TYR A 7 -50.42 26.66 -48.29
N LEU A 8 -50.78 27.71 -47.53
CA LEU A 8 -49.83 28.74 -47.15
C LEU A 8 -49.28 28.35 -45.77
N PHE A 9 -48.13 27.67 -45.81
CA PHE A 9 -47.36 27.29 -44.63
C PHE A 9 -46.78 28.58 -44.01
N PHE A 10 -47.50 29.19 -43.07
CA PHE A 10 -46.87 30.07 -42.09
C PHE A 10 -45.96 29.19 -41.24
N ILE A 11 -44.68 29.10 -41.61
CA ILE A 11 -43.62 28.69 -40.67
C ILE A 11 -43.52 29.82 -39.66
N GLY A 12 -44.44 29.86 -38.70
CA GLY A 12 -44.19 30.53 -37.45
C GLY A 12 -43.04 29.79 -36.80
N ILE A 13 -41.81 30.31 -36.92
CA ILE A 13 -40.73 29.93 -36.02
C ILE A 13 -41.26 30.26 -34.63
N ALA A 14 -41.72 29.24 -33.91
CA ALA A 14 -41.99 29.35 -32.50
C ALA A 14 -40.66 29.68 -31.82
N VAL A 15 -40.36 30.97 -31.66
CA VAL A 15 -39.28 31.43 -30.79
C VAL A 15 -39.74 31.08 -29.38
N ARG A 16 -39.48 29.84 -28.96
CA ARG A 16 -39.69 29.40 -27.57
C ARG A 16 -38.95 30.40 -26.69
N ALA A 17 -39.68 31.07 -25.81
CA ALA A 17 -39.13 31.97 -24.81
C ALA A 17 -37.97 31.26 -24.09
N GLN A 18 -36.78 31.85 -24.17
CA GLN A 18 -35.58 31.28 -23.60
C GLN A 18 -35.64 31.39 -22.09
N ILE A 19 -35.42 30.26 -21.42
CA ILE A 19 -35.47 30.18 -19.97
C ILE A 19 -34.13 30.71 -19.45
N CYS A 20 -34.14 31.90 -18.86
CA CYS A 20 -32.96 32.49 -18.22
C CYS A 20 -33.21 32.70 -16.72
N PRO A 21 -32.28 32.29 -15.84
CA PRO A 21 -32.38 32.60 -14.41
C PRO A 21 -32.38 34.11 -14.16
N LYS A 22 -33.24 34.58 -13.23
CA LYS A 22 -33.48 36.02 -12.97
C LYS A 22 -32.23 36.84 -12.67
N ARG A 23 -31.22 36.23 -12.04
CA ARG A 23 -29.97 36.91 -11.66
C ARG A 23 -28.85 36.74 -12.70
N CYS A 24 -29.06 35.89 -13.70
CA CYS A 24 -28.06 35.54 -14.69
C CYS A 24 -28.32 36.28 -16.01
N VAL A 25 -27.31 36.25 -16.89
CA VAL A 25 -27.38 36.78 -18.24
C VAL A 25 -27.25 35.61 -19.21
N CYS A 26 -28.20 35.45 -20.12
CA CYS A 26 -28.16 34.40 -21.12
C CYS A 26 -27.89 35.01 -22.50
N GLN A 27 -26.90 34.47 -23.20
CA GLN A 27 -26.43 34.98 -24.50
C GLN A 27 -26.51 33.88 -25.55
N ILE A 28 -26.91 34.25 -26.77
CA ILE A 28 -26.91 33.35 -27.92
C ILE A 28 -25.76 33.81 -28.82
N LEU A 29 -24.67 33.06 -28.82
CA LEU A 29 -23.55 33.25 -29.73
C LEU A 29 -23.68 32.16 -30.79
N SER A 30 -24.59 32.38 -31.75
CA SER A 30 -25.04 31.36 -32.72
C SER A 30 -23.91 30.44 -33.18
N PRO A 31 -23.98 29.12 -32.94
CA PRO A 31 -25.13 28.35 -32.45
C PRO A 31 -25.21 28.14 -30.92
N ASN A 32 -24.27 28.65 -30.13
CA ASN A 32 -24.10 28.29 -28.71
C ASN A 32 -24.93 29.17 -27.76
N LEU A 33 -25.66 28.54 -26.85
CA LEU A 33 -26.34 29.21 -25.74
C LEU A 33 -25.42 29.24 -24.50
N ALA A 34 -25.07 30.43 -24.03
CA ALA A 34 -24.29 30.63 -22.81
C ALA A 34 -25.17 31.17 -21.68
N THR A 35 -25.07 30.58 -20.49
CA THR A 35 -25.74 31.04 -19.26
C THR A 35 -24.69 31.54 -18.27
N LEU A 36 -24.64 32.86 -18.09
CA LEU A 36 -23.61 33.56 -17.31
C LEU A 36 -24.18 33.99 -15.96
N CYS A 37 -23.79 33.27 -14.91
CA CYS A 37 -24.23 33.44 -13.52
C CYS A 37 -23.08 33.83 -12.57
N ALA A 38 -21.93 34.26 -13.09
CA ALA A 38 -20.78 34.58 -12.27
C ALA A 38 -20.99 35.83 -11.39
N LYS A 39 -20.45 35.83 -10.16
CA LYS A 39 -20.49 36.97 -9.22
C LYS A 39 -21.92 37.44 -8.86
N LYS A 40 -22.88 36.52 -8.78
CA LYS A 40 -24.30 36.84 -8.49
C LYS A 40 -24.73 36.56 -7.05
N GLY A 41 -23.79 36.17 -6.19
CA GLY A 41 -24.06 35.84 -4.79
C GLY A 41 -25.06 34.69 -4.65
N LEU A 42 -24.99 33.70 -5.55
CA LEU A 42 -25.90 32.55 -5.55
C LEU A 42 -25.53 31.59 -4.43
N LEU A 43 -26.53 31.17 -3.64
CA LEU A 43 -26.36 30.17 -2.58
C LEU A 43 -26.55 28.73 -3.08
N PHE A 44 -27.15 28.57 -4.26
CA PHE A 44 -27.45 27.29 -4.91
C PHE A 44 -27.51 27.47 -6.42
N VAL A 45 -27.36 26.37 -7.16
CA VAL A 45 -27.50 26.36 -8.63
C VAL A 45 -28.93 26.77 -9.01
N PRO A 46 -29.13 27.79 -9.87
CA PRO A 46 -30.47 28.22 -10.27
C PRO A 46 -31.29 27.08 -10.90
N PRO A 47 -32.55 26.85 -10.48
CA PRO A 47 -33.33 25.70 -10.94
C PRO A 47 -33.83 25.83 -12.40
N ASN A 48 -33.88 27.05 -12.92
CA ASN A 48 -34.45 27.38 -14.23
C ASN A 48 -33.38 27.74 -15.26
N ILE A 49 -32.40 26.84 -15.44
CA ILE A 49 -31.39 26.93 -16.51
C ILE A 49 -31.92 26.18 -17.74
N ASP A 50 -31.81 26.78 -18.92
CA ASP A 50 -32.14 26.10 -20.18
C ASP A 50 -31.21 24.91 -20.40
N ARG A 51 -31.77 23.71 -20.60
CA ARG A 51 -31.02 22.46 -20.74
C ARG A 51 -30.22 22.36 -22.04
N ARG A 52 -30.41 23.30 -22.97
CA ARG A 52 -29.63 23.45 -24.21
C ARG A 52 -28.39 24.33 -24.04
N THR A 53 -28.15 24.82 -22.82
CA THR A 53 -26.96 25.61 -22.51
C THR A 53 -25.69 24.82 -22.86
N VAL A 54 -24.81 25.43 -23.65
CA VAL A 54 -23.51 24.90 -24.06
C VAL A 54 -22.40 25.33 -23.09
N GLU A 55 -22.53 26.54 -22.53
CA GLU A 55 -21.57 27.11 -21.59
C GLU A 55 -22.28 27.63 -20.35
N LEU A 56 -21.94 27.11 -19.17
CA LEU A 56 -22.53 27.50 -17.90
C LEU A 56 -21.46 28.00 -16.94
N ARG A 57 -21.47 29.31 -16.67
CA ARG A 57 -20.54 29.96 -15.74
C ARG A 57 -21.23 30.27 -14.42
N LEU A 58 -20.89 29.51 -13.37
CA LEU A 58 -21.38 29.68 -11.99
C LEU A 58 -20.26 30.11 -11.03
N ALA A 59 -19.13 30.58 -11.56
CA ALA A 59 -17.97 30.98 -10.76
C ALA A 59 -18.25 32.17 -9.82
N ASP A 60 -17.45 32.33 -8.77
CA ASP A 60 -17.55 33.44 -7.80
C ASP A 60 -18.96 33.56 -7.17
N ASN A 61 -19.45 32.46 -6.60
CA ASN A 61 -20.72 32.41 -5.88
C ASN A 61 -20.51 31.72 -4.52
N PHE A 62 -21.60 31.44 -3.80
CA PHE A 62 -21.58 30.80 -2.48
C PHE A 62 -22.33 29.46 -2.51
N VAL A 63 -22.28 28.75 -3.64
CA VAL A 63 -22.91 27.43 -3.76
C VAL A 63 -22.16 26.46 -2.86
N THR A 64 -22.90 25.74 -2.01
CA THR A 64 -22.32 24.78 -1.05
C THR A 64 -22.51 23.32 -1.46
N ASN A 65 -23.59 23.03 -2.19
CA ASN A 65 -23.99 21.67 -2.53
C ASN A 65 -24.40 21.60 -3.99
N ILE A 66 -23.95 20.54 -4.68
CA ILE A 66 -24.43 20.18 -6.01
C ILE A 66 -25.38 18.99 -5.89
N LYS A 67 -26.63 19.19 -6.34
CA LYS A 67 -27.68 18.17 -6.35
C LYS A 67 -27.76 17.54 -7.73
N ARG A 68 -28.19 16.27 -7.81
CA ARG A 68 -28.39 15.55 -9.08
C ARG A 68 -29.27 16.32 -10.08
N LYS A 69 -30.32 17.00 -9.60
CA LYS A 69 -31.26 17.75 -10.44
C LYS A 69 -30.69 19.05 -11.04
N ASP A 70 -29.58 19.56 -10.51
CA ASP A 70 -29.05 20.87 -10.88
C ASP A 70 -28.57 20.85 -12.34
N PHE A 71 -27.85 19.79 -12.72
CA PHE A 71 -27.29 19.59 -14.06
C PHE A 71 -27.93 18.44 -14.85
N ALA A 72 -29.02 17.87 -14.35
CA ALA A 72 -29.74 16.80 -15.03
C ALA A 72 -30.17 17.20 -16.44
N ASN A 73 -30.04 16.28 -17.40
CA ASN A 73 -30.43 16.42 -18.80
C ASN A 73 -29.77 17.58 -19.57
N MET A 74 -28.61 18.08 -19.14
CA MET A 74 -27.86 19.12 -19.86
C MET A 74 -26.88 18.52 -20.88
N THR A 75 -27.40 17.79 -21.87
CA THR A 75 -26.57 17.02 -22.81
C THR A 75 -25.76 17.87 -23.78
N SER A 76 -26.15 19.13 -24.02
CA SER A 76 -25.42 20.08 -24.87
C SER A 76 -24.29 20.80 -24.16
N LEU A 77 -24.15 20.64 -22.84
CA LEU A 77 -23.17 21.37 -22.04
C LEU A 77 -21.75 20.89 -22.37
N VAL A 78 -20.87 21.84 -22.66
CA VAL A 78 -19.47 21.63 -23.06
C VAL A 78 -18.52 22.19 -22.00
N ASP A 79 -18.83 23.36 -21.45
CA ASP A 79 -18.04 24.03 -20.41
C ASP A 79 -18.90 24.31 -19.18
N LEU A 80 -18.46 23.81 -18.03
CA LEU A 80 -19.06 24.05 -16.73
C LEU A 80 -18.03 24.64 -15.77
N THR A 81 -18.21 25.91 -15.41
CA THR A 81 -17.35 26.60 -14.44
C THR A 81 -18.04 26.76 -13.08
N LEU A 82 -17.55 26.05 -12.07
CA LEU A 82 -17.98 26.12 -10.66
C LEU A 82 -16.90 26.70 -9.73
N SER A 83 -15.86 27.31 -10.31
CA SER A 83 -14.72 27.86 -9.59
C SER A 83 -15.09 28.89 -8.51
N ARG A 84 -14.31 28.97 -7.43
CA ARG A 84 -14.49 29.99 -6.37
C ARG A 84 -15.92 29.98 -5.83
N ASN A 85 -16.34 28.80 -5.37
CA ASN A 85 -17.56 28.61 -4.60
C ASN A 85 -17.20 28.03 -3.22
N THR A 86 -18.20 27.61 -2.45
CA THR A 86 -18.01 26.95 -1.15
C THR A 86 -18.46 25.50 -1.21
N ILE A 87 -18.32 24.85 -2.38
CA ILE A 87 -18.85 23.50 -2.61
C ILE A 87 -18.07 22.52 -1.74
N SER A 88 -18.77 21.88 -0.81
CA SER A 88 -18.21 20.83 0.05
C SER A 88 -18.78 19.45 -0.27
N PHE A 89 -19.87 19.39 -1.01
CA PHE A 89 -20.56 18.15 -1.34
C PHE A 89 -21.15 18.16 -2.75
N ILE A 90 -20.94 17.05 -3.46
CA ILE A 90 -21.51 16.77 -4.77
C ILE A 90 -22.25 15.45 -4.65
N THR A 91 -23.54 15.45 -5.00
CA THR A 91 -24.35 14.23 -4.99
C THR A 91 -23.79 13.22 -6.01
N PRO A 92 -23.73 11.91 -5.70
CA PRO A 92 -23.35 10.89 -6.66
C PRO A 92 -24.10 11.01 -7.99
N HIS A 93 -23.40 10.77 -9.10
CA HIS A 93 -23.93 10.91 -10.46
C HIS A 93 -24.41 12.31 -10.81
N ALA A 94 -24.11 13.39 -10.05
CA ALA A 94 -24.61 14.73 -10.39
C ALA A 94 -24.25 15.19 -11.82
N PHE A 95 -23.16 14.69 -12.37
CA PHE A 95 -22.67 15.02 -13.71
C PHE A 95 -22.95 13.95 -14.78
N ALA A 96 -23.60 12.83 -14.45
CA ALA A 96 -23.71 11.67 -15.35
C ALA A 96 -24.47 11.92 -16.68
N ASP A 97 -25.22 13.01 -16.80
CA ASP A 97 -25.96 13.34 -18.02
C ASP A 97 -25.14 14.24 -18.98
N LEU A 98 -23.98 14.73 -18.54
CA LEU A 98 -23.17 15.74 -19.22
C LEU A 98 -22.22 15.10 -20.25
N ARG A 99 -22.78 14.32 -21.18
CA ARG A 99 -22.01 13.46 -22.09
C ARG A 99 -21.09 14.22 -23.05
N ASN A 100 -21.36 15.49 -23.34
CA ASN A 100 -20.53 16.33 -24.22
C ASN A 100 -19.61 17.29 -23.47
N LEU A 101 -19.57 17.19 -22.13
CA LEU A 101 -18.76 18.07 -21.31
C LEU A 101 -17.28 17.84 -21.61
N ARG A 102 -16.57 18.91 -21.94
CA ARG A 102 -15.12 18.91 -22.23
C ARG A 102 -14.32 19.57 -21.13
N ALA A 103 -14.87 20.57 -20.45
CA ALA A 103 -14.20 21.28 -19.37
C ALA A 103 -15.07 21.34 -18.12
N LEU A 104 -14.51 20.92 -17.00
CA LEU A 104 -15.12 21.00 -15.68
C LEU A 104 -14.16 21.69 -14.71
N HIS A 105 -14.54 22.89 -14.26
CA HIS A 105 -13.76 23.65 -13.29
C HIS A 105 -14.44 23.60 -11.92
N LEU A 106 -13.80 22.93 -10.97
CA LEU A 106 -14.21 22.79 -9.56
C LEU A 106 -13.19 23.41 -8.60
N ASN A 107 -12.25 24.20 -9.12
CA ASN A 107 -11.17 24.80 -8.35
C ASN A 107 -11.61 25.88 -7.35
N SER A 108 -10.82 26.09 -6.30
CA SER A 108 -11.13 27.02 -5.21
C SER A 108 -12.49 26.71 -4.58
N ASN A 109 -12.66 25.47 -4.10
CA ASN A 109 -13.84 24.99 -3.40
C ASN A 109 -13.44 24.33 -2.06
N ARG A 110 -14.35 23.58 -1.44
CA ARG A 110 -14.16 22.94 -0.12
C ARG A 110 -14.33 21.41 -0.22
N LEU A 111 -14.05 20.83 -1.38
CA LEU A 111 -14.15 19.39 -1.56
C LEU A 111 -13.06 18.70 -0.73
N THR A 112 -13.44 17.65 0.00
CA THR A 112 -12.51 16.87 0.84
C THR A 112 -12.24 15.47 0.29
N LYS A 113 -13.13 14.94 -0.56
CA LYS A 113 -12.99 13.61 -1.17
C LYS A 113 -13.57 13.59 -2.57
N ILE A 114 -13.02 12.75 -3.42
CA ILE A 114 -13.60 12.35 -4.71
C ILE A 114 -14.08 10.90 -4.61
N THR A 115 -15.36 10.68 -4.84
CA THR A 115 -15.98 9.34 -4.85
C THR A 115 -15.96 8.72 -6.24
N ASN A 116 -16.03 7.39 -6.32
CA ASN A 116 -16.16 6.61 -7.57
C ASN A 116 -17.25 7.15 -8.51
N ASP A 117 -18.41 7.55 -7.97
CA ASP A 117 -19.57 7.97 -8.78
C ASP A 117 -19.60 9.48 -9.09
N MET A 118 -18.55 10.24 -8.72
CA MET A 118 -18.58 11.69 -8.86
C MET A 118 -18.52 12.11 -10.33
N PHE A 119 -17.58 11.52 -11.08
CA PHE A 119 -17.31 11.84 -12.48
C PHE A 119 -17.82 10.76 -13.44
N SER A 120 -18.67 9.86 -12.94
CA SER A 120 -19.19 8.78 -13.77
C SER A 120 -19.98 9.34 -14.96
N GLY A 121 -19.76 8.77 -16.14
CA GLY A 121 -20.38 9.19 -17.40
C GLY A 121 -19.73 10.39 -18.12
N LEU A 122 -18.62 10.94 -17.63
CA LEU A 122 -17.89 12.06 -18.25
C LEU A 122 -16.86 11.63 -19.30
N SER A 123 -17.26 10.81 -20.27
CA SER A 123 -16.34 10.16 -21.22
C SER A 123 -15.65 11.08 -22.24
N ASN A 124 -16.14 12.31 -22.43
CA ASN A 124 -15.57 13.30 -23.36
C ASN A 124 -14.86 14.46 -22.63
N LEU A 125 -14.56 14.29 -21.34
CA LEU A 125 -13.92 15.33 -20.55
C LEU A 125 -12.43 15.42 -20.91
N HIS A 126 -11.98 16.62 -21.28
CA HIS A 126 -10.59 16.92 -21.63
C HIS A 126 -9.89 17.70 -20.53
N HIS A 127 -10.59 18.59 -19.82
CA HIS A 127 -10.03 19.41 -18.75
C HIS A 127 -10.79 19.18 -17.45
N LEU A 128 -10.08 18.69 -16.43
CA LEU A 128 -10.59 18.54 -15.08
C LEU A 128 -9.74 19.35 -14.10
N ILE A 129 -10.30 20.47 -13.63
CA ILE A 129 -9.57 21.45 -12.85
C ILE A 129 -10.10 21.44 -11.40
N LEU A 130 -9.32 20.89 -10.49
CA LEU A 130 -9.66 20.63 -9.09
C LEU A 130 -8.72 21.36 -8.11
N ASN A 131 -7.87 22.25 -8.60
CA ASN A 131 -6.89 22.94 -7.76
C ASN A 131 -7.51 23.77 -6.63
N ASN A 132 -6.75 24.00 -5.56
CA ASN A 132 -7.19 24.75 -4.38
C ASN A 132 -8.50 24.18 -3.80
N ASN A 133 -8.46 22.89 -3.46
CA ASN A 133 -9.49 22.23 -2.65
C ASN A 133 -8.85 21.71 -1.35
N GLN A 134 -9.55 20.84 -0.62
CA GLN A 134 -9.07 20.23 0.61
C GLN A 134 -9.07 18.71 0.48
N LEU A 135 -8.87 18.19 -0.74
CA LEU A 135 -8.98 16.78 -1.05
C LEU A 135 -7.92 16.01 -0.28
N THR A 136 -8.34 15.03 0.53
CA THR A 136 -7.43 14.12 1.23
C THR A 136 -7.41 12.73 0.58
N LEU A 137 -8.42 12.40 -0.22
CA LEU A 137 -8.58 11.07 -0.80
C LEU A 137 -9.36 11.11 -2.12
N ILE A 138 -8.87 10.36 -3.09
CA ILE A 138 -9.54 10.05 -4.36
C ILE A 138 -9.79 8.55 -4.38
N SER A 139 -11.05 8.11 -4.57
CA SER A 139 -11.37 6.69 -4.70
C SER A 139 -10.65 6.06 -5.91
N SER A 140 -10.28 4.78 -5.79
CA SER A 140 -9.47 4.07 -6.78
C SER A 140 -10.04 4.07 -8.20
N THR A 141 -11.36 4.01 -8.34
CA THR A 141 -12.07 3.97 -9.63
C THR A 141 -12.66 5.32 -10.03
N ALA A 142 -12.38 6.40 -9.30
CA ALA A 142 -13.00 7.71 -9.55
C ALA A 142 -12.62 8.33 -10.90
N PHE A 143 -11.51 7.87 -11.51
CA PHE A 143 -11.04 8.36 -12.80
C PHE A 143 -11.23 7.38 -13.96
N ASP A 144 -11.88 6.23 -13.74
CA ASP A 144 -12.02 5.18 -14.75
C ASP A 144 -12.83 5.64 -15.98
N ASP A 145 -13.79 6.55 -15.79
CA ASP A 145 -14.65 7.08 -16.86
C ASP A 145 -14.06 8.32 -17.58
N VAL A 146 -12.97 8.91 -17.05
CA VAL A 146 -12.36 10.16 -17.57
C VAL A 146 -10.99 9.90 -18.21
N PHE A 147 -10.84 8.79 -18.93
CA PHE A 147 -9.59 8.42 -19.61
C PHE A 147 -9.22 9.33 -20.80
N ALA A 148 -10.15 10.19 -21.27
CA ALA A 148 -9.95 11.12 -22.37
C ALA A 148 -9.27 12.45 -21.97
N LEU A 149 -8.91 12.61 -20.69
CA LEU A 149 -8.34 13.85 -20.18
C LEU A 149 -7.06 14.25 -20.91
N GLU A 150 -6.97 15.54 -21.19
CA GLU A 150 -5.81 16.26 -21.73
C GLU A 150 -5.11 17.08 -20.63
N GLU A 151 -5.86 17.53 -19.62
CA GLU A 151 -5.37 18.29 -18.48
C GLU A 151 -6.07 17.84 -17.20
N LEU A 152 -5.25 17.49 -16.20
CA LEU A 152 -5.68 17.19 -14.85
C LEU A 152 -4.90 18.07 -13.87
N ASP A 153 -5.63 18.95 -13.18
CA ASP A 153 -5.04 19.86 -12.20
C ASP A 153 -5.58 19.55 -10.79
N LEU A 154 -4.72 18.98 -9.95
CA LEU A 154 -4.99 18.62 -8.55
C LEU A 154 -4.18 19.49 -7.57
N SER A 155 -3.62 20.60 -8.03
CA SER A 155 -2.69 21.43 -7.27
C SER A 155 -3.32 22.00 -5.99
N TYR A 156 -2.54 22.28 -4.95
CA TYR A 156 -3.04 22.83 -3.68
C TYR A 156 -4.19 21.99 -3.09
N ASN A 157 -3.88 20.74 -2.76
CA ASN A 157 -4.75 19.81 -2.05
C ASN A 157 -3.96 19.10 -0.95
N ASN A 158 -4.57 18.11 -0.28
CA ASN A 158 -3.95 17.35 0.82
C ASN A 158 -3.76 15.88 0.44
N LEU A 159 -3.46 15.60 -0.84
CA LEU A 159 -3.38 14.23 -1.36
C LEU A 159 -2.05 13.58 -1.00
N GLU A 160 -2.10 12.41 -0.36
CA GLU A 160 -0.92 11.56 -0.14
C GLU A 160 -0.63 10.66 -1.36
N THR A 161 -1.66 10.33 -2.14
CA THR A 161 -1.54 9.54 -3.37
C THR A 161 -2.76 9.78 -4.27
N ILE A 162 -2.67 9.34 -5.51
CA ILE A 162 -3.76 9.38 -6.50
C ILE A 162 -3.90 7.98 -7.13
N PRO A 163 -5.02 7.65 -7.79
CA PRO A 163 -5.16 6.36 -8.48
C PRO A 163 -4.28 6.31 -9.75
N TRP A 164 -3.00 6.00 -9.56
CA TRP A 164 -1.98 5.95 -10.62
C TRP A 164 -2.35 5.00 -11.77
N ASP A 165 -2.98 3.86 -11.47
CA ASP A 165 -3.48 2.88 -12.46
C ASP A 165 -4.56 3.46 -13.39
N ALA A 166 -5.27 4.50 -12.97
CA ALA A 166 -6.20 5.22 -13.83
C ALA A 166 -5.48 6.31 -14.64
N VAL A 167 -4.49 6.99 -14.03
CA VAL A 167 -3.69 8.04 -14.68
C VAL A 167 -2.86 7.48 -15.84
N GLU A 168 -2.25 6.30 -15.69
CA GLU A 168 -1.47 5.66 -16.77
C GLU A 168 -2.30 5.33 -18.01
N LYS A 169 -3.64 5.24 -17.88
CA LYS A 169 -4.58 4.99 -18.99
C LYS A 169 -4.97 6.25 -19.74
N MET A 170 -4.62 7.44 -19.23
CA MET A 170 -4.95 8.74 -19.84
C MET A 170 -3.98 9.09 -20.96
N VAL A 171 -3.98 8.32 -22.06
CA VAL A 171 -2.99 8.44 -23.16
C VAL A 171 -3.01 9.83 -23.84
N SER A 172 -4.09 10.58 -23.69
CA SER A 172 -4.22 11.95 -24.21
C SER A 172 -3.70 13.04 -23.28
N LEU A 173 -3.22 12.70 -22.08
CA LEU A 173 -2.83 13.67 -21.07
C LEU A 173 -1.58 14.46 -21.50
N HIS A 174 -1.69 15.78 -21.48
CA HIS A 174 -0.60 16.72 -21.78
C HIS A 174 -0.04 17.33 -20.50
N THR A 175 -0.91 17.75 -19.60
CA THR A 175 -0.54 18.44 -18.36
C THR A 175 -1.10 17.72 -17.15
N LEU A 176 -0.21 17.40 -16.21
CA LEU A 176 -0.56 16.90 -14.89
C LEU A 176 0.05 17.82 -13.83
N SER A 177 -0.79 18.53 -13.10
CA SER A 177 -0.37 19.40 -12.01
C SER A 177 -0.76 18.78 -10.67
N LEU A 178 0.26 18.49 -9.87
CA LEU A 178 0.17 17.87 -8.54
C LEU A 178 0.85 18.74 -7.48
N ASP A 179 1.23 19.97 -7.80
CA ASP A 179 2.00 20.80 -6.88
C ASP A 179 1.21 21.14 -5.60
N HIS A 180 1.93 21.39 -4.51
CA HIS A 180 1.35 21.69 -3.20
C HIS A 180 0.38 20.60 -2.72
N ASN A 181 0.87 19.36 -2.66
CA ASN A 181 0.18 18.20 -2.10
C ASN A 181 1.09 17.50 -1.07
N MET A 182 0.71 16.28 -0.65
CA MET A 182 1.46 15.47 0.30
C MET A 182 1.95 14.16 -0.33
N ILE A 183 2.12 14.12 -1.66
CA ILE A 183 2.46 12.91 -2.40
C ILE A 183 3.85 12.43 -2.01
N ASP A 184 3.96 11.17 -1.57
CA ASP A 184 5.19 10.59 -1.04
C ASP A 184 6.00 9.81 -2.07
N ASN A 185 5.33 9.22 -3.07
CA ASN A 185 5.94 8.48 -4.15
C ASN A 185 5.15 8.58 -5.47
N ILE A 186 5.85 8.34 -6.57
CA ILE A 186 5.27 8.12 -7.90
C ILE A 186 5.70 6.72 -8.35
N PRO A 187 4.76 5.82 -8.70
CA PRO A 187 5.09 4.48 -9.16
C PRO A 187 5.98 4.49 -10.41
N LYS A 188 6.86 3.49 -10.51
CA LYS A 188 7.64 3.27 -11.72
C LYS A 188 6.71 2.82 -12.84
N GLY A 189 6.90 3.31 -14.06
CA GLY A 189 6.11 2.92 -15.22
C GLY A 189 4.84 3.74 -15.47
N THR A 190 4.40 4.57 -14.53
CA THR A 190 3.18 5.39 -14.64
C THR A 190 3.12 6.21 -15.94
N PHE A 191 4.25 6.77 -16.38
CA PHE A 191 4.30 7.66 -17.53
C PHE A 191 4.75 6.97 -18.83
N SER A 192 5.03 5.65 -18.80
CA SER A 192 5.63 4.94 -19.94
C SER A 192 4.77 4.95 -21.20
N HIS A 193 3.45 5.10 -21.06
CA HIS A 193 2.49 5.17 -22.17
C HIS A 193 1.97 6.58 -22.47
N LEU A 194 2.35 7.59 -21.68
CA LEU A 194 1.82 8.96 -21.77
C LEU A 194 2.64 9.82 -22.74
N HIS A 195 2.66 9.45 -24.02
CA HIS A 195 3.56 10.05 -25.01
C HIS A 195 3.28 11.52 -25.35
N LYS A 196 2.05 12.02 -25.07
CA LYS A 196 1.64 13.41 -25.31
C LYS A 196 1.96 14.36 -24.16
N MET A 197 2.47 13.84 -23.05
CA MET A 197 2.74 14.62 -21.86
C MET A 197 3.82 15.67 -22.15
N THR A 198 3.55 16.92 -21.79
CA THR A 198 4.44 18.08 -21.98
C THR A 198 4.75 18.78 -20.67
N ARG A 199 3.94 18.58 -19.61
CA ARG A 199 4.16 19.19 -18.30
C ARG A 199 3.78 18.25 -17.17
N LEU A 200 4.71 18.11 -16.22
CA LEU A 200 4.49 17.51 -14.91
C LEU A 200 4.98 18.48 -13.83
N ASP A 201 4.07 18.95 -12.99
CA ASP A 201 4.42 19.74 -11.81
C ASP A 201 4.17 18.94 -10.54
N VAL A 202 5.24 18.64 -9.80
CA VAL A 202 5.21 17.94 -8.51
C VAL A 202 5.85 18.77 -7.41
N THR A 203 5.91 20.09 -7.60
CA THR A 203 6.50 21.04 -6.64
C THR A 203 5.81 20.97 -5.28
N SER A 204 6.55 21.14 -4.18
CA SER A 204 6.00 21.17 -2.82
C SER A 204 5.17 19.91 -2.47
N ASN A 205 5.78 18.74 -2.61
CA ASN A 205 5.22 17.45 -2.19
C ASN A 205 6.09 16.78 -1.11
N LYS A 206 5.90 15.47 -0.87
CA LYS A 206 6.70 14.65 0.05
C LYS A 206 7.58 13.64 -0.68
N LEU A 207 7.86 13.87 -1.95
CA LEU A 207 8.66 12.97 -2.77
C LEU A 207 10.08 12.91 -2.25
N GLN A 208 10.52 11.72 -1.87
CA GLN A 208 11.93 11.47 -1.58
C GLN A 208 12.72 11.20 -2.86
N LYS A 209 12.06 10.64 -3.89
CA LYS A 209 12.68 10.30 -5.17
C LYS A 209 11.69 10.38 -6.32
N LEU A 210 12.23 10.44 -7.53
CA LEU A 210 11.49 10.34 -8.78
C LEU A 210 11.88 9.07 -9.54
N PRO A 211 10.90 8.34 -10.12
CA PRO A 211 11.21 7.19 -10.96
C PRO A 211 11.90 7.64 -12.24
N PRO A 212 12.92 6.93 -12.74
CA PRO A 212 13.46 7.17 -14.07
C PRO A 212 12.38 6.92 -15.12
N ASP A 213 12.23 7.83 -16.08
CA ASP A 213 11.33 7.68 -17.23
C ASP A 213 11.92 8.35 -18.48
N PRO A 214 11.77 7.78 -19.68
CA PRO A 214 12.22 8.40 -20.93
C PRO A 214 11.65 9.80 -21.19
N LEU A 215 10.46 10.13 -20.65
CA LEU A 215 9.88 11.47 -20.76
C LEU A 215 10.77 12.53 -20.10
N PHE A 216 11.40 12.21 -18.97
CA PHE A 216 12.25 13.17 -18.26
C PHE A 216 13.56 13.45 -18.99
N GLN A 217 14.01 12.57 -19.88
CA GLN A 217 15.12 12.85 -20.79
C GLN A 217 14.80 13.95 -21.80
N ARG A 218 13.52 14.28 -22.01
CA ARG A 218 13.09 15.40 -22.85
C ARG A 218 13.06 16.74 -22.11
N ALA A 219 13.24 16.70 -20.79
CA ALA A 219 13.19 17.86 -19.92
C ALA A 219 14.51 18.64 -19.85
N GLN A 220 15.57 18.12 -20.48
CA GLN A 220 16.89 18.74 -20.55
C GLN A 220 16.99 19.72 -21.72
N VAL A 221 17.81 20.76 -21.56
CA VAL A 221 18.20 21.65 -22.66
C VAL A 221 19.53 21.17 -23.23
N LEU A 222 19.54 20.75 -24.50
CA LEU A 222 20.74 20.33 -25.22
C LEU A 222 21.20 21.44 -26.16
N ALA A 223 22.42 21.94 -25.93
CA ALA A 223 23.11 22.81 -26.86
C ALA A 223 24.38 22.08 -27.35
N THR A 224 24.40 21.69 -28.62
CA THR A 224 25.65 21.32 -29.31
C THR A 224 26.06 22.47 -30.22
N SER A 225 27.35 22.63 -30.49
CA SER A 225 27.97 23.75 -31.21
C SER A 225 27.17 24.22 -32.44
N GLY A 226 26.28 25.21 -32.24
CA GLY A 226 25.47 25.85 -33.28
C GLY A 226 23.97 25.51 -33.32
N ILE A 227 23.45 24.57 -32.51
CA ILE A 227 22.01 24.21 -32.47
C ILE A 227 21.54 24.15 -31.00
N ILE A 228 20.61 25.04 -30.63
CA ILE A 228 19.91 25.00 -29.34
C ILE A 228 18.62 24.21 -29.54
N SER A 229 18.52 23.03 -28.92
CA SER A 229 17.27 22.27 -28.88
C SER A 229 16.47 22.71 -27.64
N PRO A 230 15.28 23.31 -27.79
CA PRO A 230 14.46 23.70 -26.65
C PRO A 230 13.95 22.47 -25.89
N SER A 231 13.73 22.63 -24.58
CA SER A 231 13.07 21.59 -23.78
C SER A 231 11.65 21.36 -24.32
N THR A 232 11.30 20.10 -24.54
CA THR A 232 9.95 19.70 -24.99
C THR A 232 9.09 19.20 -23.84
N PHE A 233 9.64 19.16 -22.62
CA PHE A 233 8.96 18.71 -21.42
C PHE A 233 9.31 19.60 -20.21
N ALA A 234 8.29 20.18 -19.58
CA ALA A 234 8.42 20.94 -18.35
C ALA A 234 8.23 20.01 -17.14
N LEU A 235 9.31 19.74 -16.41
CA LEU A 235 9.29 19.05 -15.12
C LEU A 235 9.60 20.04 -14.02
N SER A 236 8.80 20.09 -12.96
CA SER A 236 9.09 20.87 -11.75
C SER A 236 8.99 19.97 -10.52
N PHE A 237 10.04 19.88 -9.71
CA PHE A 237 10.10 19.01 -8.53
C PHE A 237 10.68 19.68 -7.29
N GLY A 238 10.82 21.00 -7.30
CA GLY A 238 11.28 21.78 -6.15
C GLY A 238 10.38 21.64 -4.92
N GLY A 239 10.89 22.00 -3.75
CA GLY A 239 10.11 21.93 -2.50
C GLY A 239 9.78 20.51 -2.01
N ASN A 240 10.45 19.48 -2.52
CA ASN A 240 10.34 18.11 -2.05
C ASN A 240 11.47 17.74 -1.08
N PRO A 241 11.23 16.85 -0.09
CA PRO A 241 12.26 16.37 0.82
C PRO A 241 13.13 15.29 0.16
N LEU A 242 13.90 15.67 -0.86
CA LEU A 242 14.66 14.74 -1.69
C LEU A 242 15.67 13.92 -0.86
N HIS A 243 15.71 12.62 -1.12
CA HIS A 243 16.69 11.69 -0.60
C HIS A 243 17.77 11.45 -1.68
N CYS A 244 18.86 12.19 -1.56
CA CYS A 244 19.89 12.35 -2.58
C CYS A 244 20.93 11.23 -2.50
N ASN A 245 20.53 10.03 -2.90
CA ASN A 245 21.41 8.87 -3.07
C ASN A 245 21.55 8.53 -4.58
N CYS A 246 22.14 7.37 -4.90
CA CYS A 246 22.32 6.95 -6.29
C CYS A 246 21.00 6.78 -7.09
N GLU A 247 19.82 6.66 -6.44
CA GLU A 247 18.54 6.57 -7.14
C GLU A 247 18.16 7.86 -7.87
N LEU A 248 18.71 9.02 -7.45
CA LEU A 248 18.52 10.32 -8.11
C LEU A 248 19.65 10.72 -9.04
N LEU A 249 20.69 9.88 -9.18
CA LEU A 249 21.85 10.19 -10.03
C LEU A 249 21.47 10.42 -11.50
N TRP A 250 20.47 9.69 -12.02
CA TRP A 250 19.98 9.88 -13.38
C TRP A 250 19.38 11.28 -13.59
N LEU A 251 18.71 11.83 -12.57
CA LEU A 251 18.09 13.15 -12.59
C LEU A 251 19.17 14.22 -12.50
N ARG A 252 20.18 13.98 -11.65
CA ARG A 252 21.33 14.87 -11.49
C ARG A 252 22.13 15.06 -12.78
N ARG A 253 22.17 14.04 -13.64
CA ARG A 253 22.85 14.08 -14.95
C ARG A 253 22.14 14.94 -16.01
N LEU A 254 20.92 15.39 -15.76
CA LEU A 254 20.21 16.25 -16.71
C LEU A 254 20.79 17.67 -16.69
N SER A 255 20.85 18.29 -17.87
CA SER A 255 21.16 19.72 -18.02
C SER A 255 19.89 20.54 -17.86
N ARG A 256 19.71 21.17 -16.70
CA ARG A 256 18.51 21.90 -16.31
C ARG A 256 18.85 23.21 -15.59
N GLU A 257 17.88 24.13 -15.57
CA GLU A 257 17.93 25.32 -14.72
C GLU A 257 17.76 24.92 -13.25
N ASP A 258 18.36 25.71 -12.35
CA ASP A 258 18.32 25.48 -10.92
C ASP A 258 17.06 26.15 -10.34
N ASP A 259 16.09 25.34 -9.92
CA ASP A 259 14.84 25.76 -9.29
C ASP A 259 14.94 25.70 -7.74
N LEU A 260 16.16 25.71 -7.21
CA LEU A 260 16.48 25.67 -5.77
C LEU A 260 16.02 24.38 -5.08
N GLU A 261 16.00 23.27 -5.81
CA GLU A 261 15.71 21.96 -5.26
C GLU A 261 16.74 21.59 -4.20
N THR A 262 16.31 21.04 -3.07
CA THR A 262 17.16 20.86 -1.88
C THR A 262 17.10 19.43 -1.38
N CYS A 263 18.25 18.84 -1.07
CA CYS A 263 18.33 17.53 -0.46
C CYS A 263 17.94 17.60 1.02
N ALA A 264 16.99 16.77 1.44
CA ALA A 264 16.64 16.59 2.85
C ALA A 264 17.51 15.52 3.52
N SER A 265 17.98 14.53 2.76
CA SER A 265 18.80 13.42 3.24
C SER A 265 19.72 12.91 2.12
N PRO A 266 20.77 12.11 2.40
CA PRO A 266 21.27 11.73 3.73
C PRO A 266 21.84 12.93 4.52
N ALA A 267 22.17 12.73 5.80
CA ALA A 267 22.60 13.79 6.73
C ALA A 267 23.80 14.64 6.21
N LEU A 268 24.67 14.04 5.40
CA LEU A 268 25.81 14.71 4.76
C LEU A 268 25.39 15.73 3.69
N LEU A 269 24.23 15.53 3.05
CA LEU A 269 23.72 16.36 1.95
C LEU A 269 22.52 17.22 2.38
N THR A 270 22.04 17.07 3.61
CA THR A 270 20.88 17.82 4.12
C THR A 270 21.09 19.34 4.01
N GLY A 271 20.12 20.02 3.40
CA GLY A 271 20.12 21.48 3.22
C GLY A 271 20.94 21.97 2.02
N ARG A 272 21.64 21.09 1.30
CA ARG A 272 22.36 21.46 0.08
C ARG A 272 21.44 21.50 -1.13
N TYR A 273 21.67 22.45 -2.03
CA TYR A 273 20.98 22.52 -3.31
C TYR A 273 21.38 21.34 -4.20
N PHE A 274 20.38 20.66 -4.77
CA PHE A 274 20.51 19.42 -5.54
C PHE A 274 21.51 19.54 -6.69
N TRP A 275 21.39 20.60 -7.50
CA TRP A 275 22.27 20.82 -8.66
C TRP A 275 23.69 21.26 -8.26
N SER A 276 23.89 21.77 -7.05
CA SER A 276 25.22 22.16 -6.53
C SER A 276 26.07 20.97 -6.07
N ILE A 277 25.46 19.80 -5.89
CA ILE A 277 26.14 18.59 -5.42
C ILE A 277 26.74 17.89 -6.65
N PRO A 278 28.03 17.50 -6.63
CA PRO A 278 28.64 16.75 -7.73
C PRO A 278 28.07 15.33 -7.82
N GLU A 279 28.11 14.72 -9.01
CA GLU A 279 27.55 13.37 -9.26
C GLU A 279 28.13 12.29 -8.32
N GLU A 280 29.41 12.39 -7.98
CA GLU A 280 30.13 11.45 -7.12
C GLU A 280 29.68 11.44 -5.65
N GLU A 281 28.97 12.47 -5.18
CA GLU A 281 28.40 12.52 -3.84
C GLU A 281 27.03 11.80 -3.74
N PHE A 282 26.40 11.42 -4.86
CA PHE A 282 25.15 10.66 -4.90
C PHE A 282 25.41 9.16 -4.73
N LEU A 283 25.69 8.75 -3.49
CA LEU A 283 26.08 7.38 -3.14
C LEU A 283 24.90 6.57 -2.60
N CYS A 284 24.94 5.25 -2.80
CA CYS A 284 24.07 4.28 -2.15
C CYS A 284 24.93 3.32 -1.30
N GLU A 285 24.37 2.79 -0.22
CA GLU A 285 25.03 1.84 0.66
C GLU A 285 24.50 0.42 0.42
N PRO A 286 25.37 -0.57 0.15
CA PRO A 286 24.96 -1.97 -0.02
C PRO A 286 24.20 -2.52 1.20
N PRO A 287 23.33 -3.52 1.00
CA PRO A 287 22.56 -4.09 2.09
C PRO A 287 23.47 -4.84 3.09
N LEU A 288 23.13 -4.71 4.36
CA LEU A 288 23.74 -5.44 5.47
C LEU A 288 22.65 -6.12 6.30
N ILE A 289 22.63 -7.45 6.34
CA ILE A 289 21.72 -8.22 7.18
C ILE A 289 22.17 -8.10 8.64
N THR A 290 21.38 -7.37 9.44
CA THR A 290 21.72 -7.06 10.85
C THR A 290 21.14 -8.04 11.84
N ARG A 291 19.98 -8.65 11.53
CA ARG A 291 19.31 -9.62 12.42
C ARG A 291 18.68 -10.72 11.61
N HIS A 292 18.94 -11.97 11.98
CA HIS A 292 18.32 -13.13 11.38
C HIS A 292 18.19 -14.30 12.37
N THR A 293 17.26 -15.21 12.11
CA THR A 293 17.19 -16.52 12.76
C THR A 293 18.29 -17.41 12.20
N HIS A 294 19.09 -18.09 13.05
CA HIS A 294 20.18 -18.97 12.57
C HIS A 294 19.68 -20.40 12.32
N GLU A 295 19.12 -21.04 13.36
CA GLU A 295 18.50 -22.36 13.29
C GLU A 295 17.14 -22.29 13.99
N MET A 296 16.15 -23.02 13.47
CA MET A 296 14.81 -23.10 14.03
C MET A 296 14.32 -24.56 14.02
N ARG A 297 13.73 -25.01 15.13
CA ARG A 297 13.12 -26.34 15.25
C ARG A 297 11.66 -26.21 15.66
N VAL A 298 10.76 -26.79 14.88
CA VAL A 298 9.30 -26.65 15.06
C VAL A 298 8.63 -28.00 14.87
N LEU A 299 7.58 -28.30 15.62
CA LEU A 299 6.80 -29.52 15.42
C LEU A 299 5.97 -29.44 14.14
N GLU A 300 5.79 -30.57 13.46
CA GLU A 300 4.90 -30.65 12.29
C GLU A 300 3.49 -30.10 12.62
N GLY A 301 2.96 -29.29 11.71
CA GLY A 301 1.64 -28.65 11.85
C GLY A 301 1.63 -27.35 12.65
N GLN A 302 2.75 -26.96 13.29
CA GLN A 302 2.84 -25.68 13.99
C GLN A 302 3.30 -24.54 13.07
N ARG A 303 3.07 -23.30 13.50
CA ARG A 303 3.56 -22.08 12.84
C ARG A 303 5.05 -21.91 13.06
N ALA A 304 5.80 -21.65 12.00
CA ALA A 304 7.21 -21.25 12.05
C ALA A 304 7.37 -19.80 11.60
N THR A 305 8.19 -19.03 12.32
CA THR A 305 8.47 -17.61 12.02
C THR A 305 9.97 -17.40 11.84
N LEU A 306 10.39 -17.13 10.60
CA LEU A 306 11.77 -16.82 10.25
C LEU A 306 11.92 -15.30 10.12
N ARG A 307 12.95 -14.73 10.76
CA ARG A 307 13.17 -13.28 10.76
C ARG A 307 14.40 -12.97 9.94
N CYS A 308 14.31 -11.96 9.10
CA CYS A 308 15.44 -11.35 8.42
C CYS A 308 15.24 -9.84 8.39
N LYS A 309 16.23 -9.09 8.88
CA LYS A 309 16.25 -7.64 8.85
C LYS A 309 17.58 -7.18 8.30
N ALA A 310 17.54 -6.38 7.24
CA ALA A 310 18.70 -5.70 6.70
C ALA A 310 18.58 -4.19 6.86
N ARG A 311 19.69 -3.50 6.67
CA ARG A 311 19.80 -2.05 6.54
C ARG A 311 20.61 -1.75 5.29
N GLY A 312 20.45 -0.55 4.75
CA GLY A 312 21.18 -0.06 3.59
C GLY A 312 20.56 1.26 3.14
N ASP A 313 21.21 1.92 2.18
CA ASP A 313 20.69 3.12 1.55
C ASP A 313 20.58 2.89 0.04
N PRO A 314 19.36 2.83 -0.54
CA PRO A 314 18.07 2.87 0.14
C PRO A 314 17.81 1.59 0.97
N GLU A 315 16.78 1.65 1.83
CA GLU A 315 16.33 0.50 2.63
C GLU A 315 16.07 -0.73 1.72
N PRO A 316 16.73 -1.87 1.98
CA PRO A 316 16.72 -3.00 1.06
C PRO A 316 15.40 -3.80 1.10
N ALA A 317 14.99 -4.29 -0.06
CA ALA A 317 13.88 -5.22 -0.20
C ALA A 317 14.30 -6.62 0.27
N ILE A 318 13.43 -7.28 1.04
CA ILE A 318 13.69 -8.62 1.57
C ILE A 318 12.88 -9.66 0.79
N HIS A 319 13.57 -10.67 0.29
CA HIS A 319 12.99 -11.83 -0.40
C HIS A 319 13.47 -13.13 0.25
N TRP A 320 12.65 -14.18 0.15
CA TRP A 320 12.96 -15.50 0.70
C TRP A 320 13.00 -16.55 -0.40
N ILE A 321 13.99 -17.44 -0.32
CA ILE A 321 14.13 -18.60 -1.19
C ILE A 321 13.97 -19.88 -0.36
N SER A 322 13.14 -20.81 -0.84
CA SER A 322 12.92 -22.12 -0.23
C SER A 322 14.13 -23.05 -0.43
N PRO A 323 14.23 -24.17 0.32
CA PRO A 323 15.31 -25.14 0.14
C PRO A 323 15.43 -25.71 -1.29
N GLU A 324 14.34 -25.68 -2.06
CA GLU A 324 14.29 -26.11 -3.46
C GLU A 324 14.67 -25.00 -4.47
N GLY A 325 15.09 -23.83 -3.98
CA GLY A 325 15.52 -22.70 -4.83
C GLY A 325 14.38 -21.84 -5.38
N LYS A 326 13.16 -21.94 -4.83
CA LYS A 326 12.00 -21.16 -5.30
C LYS A 326 11.77 -19.91 -4.48
N LEU A 327 11.42 -18.81 -5.14
CA LEU A 327 11.04 -17.56 -4.48
C LEU A 327 9.70 -17.74 -3.75
N ILE A 328 9.67 -17.35 -2.48
CA ILE A 328 8.50 -17.46 -1.60
C ILE A 328 7.71 -16.16 -1.67
N SER A 329 6.39 -16.29 -1.83
CA SER A 329 5.44 -15.18 -1.84
C SER A 329 4.24 -15.51 -0.96
N ASN A 330 3.32 -14.55 -0.84
CA ASN A 330 2.07 -14.74 -0.09
C ASN A 330 1.22 -15.81 -0.78
N ALA A 331 1.01 -16.91 -0.07
CA ALA A 331 0.27 -18.07 -0.53
C ALA A 331 -0.54 -18.68 0.63
N THR A 332 -1.19 -19.82 0.39
CA THR A 332 -2.04 -20.46 1.40
C THR A 332 -1.28 -20.92 2.65
N ARG A 333 0.01 -21.25 2.53
CA ARG A 333 0.85 -21.76 3.63
C ARG A 333 1.97 -20.82 4.07
N SER A 334 2.27 -19.77 3.30
CA SER A 334 3.39 -18.85 3.53
C SER A 334 2.94 -17.39 3.46
N LEU A 335 3.43 -16.57 4.38
CA LEU A 335 3.23 -15.13 4.41
C LEU A 335 4.58 -14.42 4.56
N VAL A 336 4.89 -13.52 3.64
CA VAL A 336 6.03 -12.60 3.69
C VAL A 336 5.51 -11.21 4.03
N TYR A 337 6.12 -10.58 5.02
CA TYR A 337 5.73 -9.24 5.50
C TYR A 337 6.75 -8.18 5.08
N ASP A 338 6.30 -6.93 5.00
CA ASP A 338 7.13 -5.76 4.65
C ASP A 338 8.33 -5.57 5.61
N ASN A 339 8.23 -6.08 6.84
CA ASN A 339 9.33 -6.05 7.80
C ASN A 339 10.40 -7.15 7.60
N GLY A 340 10.29 -7.94 6.52
CA GLY A 340 11.20 -9.02 6.13
C GLY A 340 10.95 -10.37 6.78
N THR A 341 9.92 -10.49 7.63
CA THR A 341 9.57 -11.77 8.30
C THR A 341 8.89 -12.72 7.32
N LEU A 342 9.20 -14.01 7.42
CA LEU A 342 8.50 -15.10 6.75
C LEU A 342 7.79 -15.97 7.79
N ASP A 343 6.48 -16.11 7.66
CA ASP A 343 5.70 -17.09 8.41
C ASP A 343 5.30 -18.27 7.53
N ILE A 344 5.52 -19.47 8.04
CA ILE A 344 4.95 -20.71 7.51
C ILE A 344 3.84 -21.13 8.47
N LEU A 345 2.58 -21.04 8.03
CA LEU A 345 1.41 -21.19 8.90
C LEU A 345 1.22 -22.63 9.39
N ILE A 346 1.42 -23.58 8.47
CA ILE A 346 1.29 -25.02 8.72
C ILE A 346 2.53 -25.68 8.13
N THR A 347 3.47 -26.04 9.02
CA THR A 347 4.71 -26.71 8.66
C THR A 347 4.50 -28.19 8.36
N THR A 348 5.24 -28.70 7.39
CA THR A 348 5.30 -30.11 6.99
C THR A 348 6.74 -30.56 6.95
N VAL A 349 6.99 -31.87 7.04
CA VAL A 349 8.37 -32.42 6.97
C VAL A 349 9.11 -31.98 5.69
N LYS A 350 8.39 -31.74 4.59
CA LYS A 350 8.96 -31.25 3.32
C LYS A 350 9.58 -29.84 3.43
N ASP A 351 9.13 -29.04 4.39
CA ASP A 351 9.65 -27.69 4.59
C ASP A 351 11.00 -27.72 5.33
N THR A 352 11.53 -28.89 5.71
CA THR A 352 12.84 -29.02 6.35
C THR A 352 13.94 -28.70 5.35
N GLY A 353 14.81 -27.74 5.69
CA GLY A 353 15.96 -27.40 4.87
C GLY A 353 16.47 -25.98 5.13
N ALA A 354 17.40 -25.56 4.27
CA ALA A 354 18.04 -24.26 4.31
C ALA A 354 17.22 -23.22 3.55
N PHE A 355 16.62 -22.26 4.25
CA PHE A 355 15.97 -21.10 3.66
C PHE A 355 16.97 -19.97 3.51
N THR A 356 16.97 -19.30 2.36
CA THR A 356 17.88 -18.17 2.12
C THR A 356 17.08 -16.88 2.13
N CYS A 357 17.44 -15.96 3.04
CA CYS A 357 17.02 -14.57 2.97
C CYS A 357 17.95 -13.82 2.02
N ILE A 358 17.36 -13.04 1.10
CA ILE A 358 18.07 -12.11 0.21
C ILE A 358 17.59 -10.71 0.52
N ALA A 359 18.51 -9.82 0.86
CA ALA A 359 18.30 -8.39 0.98
C ALA A 359 18.92 -7.69 -0.24
N SER A 360 18.15 -6.91 -0.99
CA SER A 360 18.61 -6.28 -2.23
C SER A 360 18.29 -4.78 -2.28
N ASN A 361 19.23 -3.99 -2.80
CA ASN A 361 19.04 -2.59 -3.15
C ASN A 361 19.90 -2.22 -4.38
N PRO A 362 19.81 -0.99 -4.93
CA PRO A 362 20.60 -0.57 -6.08
C PRO A 362 22.13 -0.68 -5.95
N ALA A 363 22.67 -0.71 -4.72
CA ALA A 363 24.10 -0.85 -4.48
C ALA A 363 24.58 -2.31 -4.42
N GLY A 364 23.68 -3.28 -4.23
CA GLY A 364 24.02 -4.69 -4.26
C GLY A 364 23.02 -5.59 -3.53
N GLU A 365 23.47 -6.80 -3.23
CA GLU A 365 22.68 -7.84 -2.55
C GLU A 365 23.48 -8.47 -1.41
N ALA A 366 22.79 -8.84 -0.35
CA ALA A 366 23.33 -9.59 0.77
C ALA A 366 22.43 -10.79 1.07
N THR A 367 23.03 -11.93 1.37
CA THR A 367 22.29 -13.18 1.59
C THR A 367 22.67 -13.80 2.92
N GLN A 368 21.71 -14.48 3.55
CA GLN A 368 21.94 -15.25 4.77
C GLN A 368 21.02 -16.45 4.83
N THR A 369 21.56 -17.57 5.29
CA THR A 369 20.85 -18.85 5.35
C THR A 369 20.31 -19.12 6.75
N VAL A 370 19.14 -19.75 6.81
CA VAL A 370 18.44 -20.17 8.03
C VAL A 370 18.09 -21.66 7.89
N ASP A 371 18.54 -22.48 8.84
CA ASP A 371 18.20 -23.90 8.86
C ASP A 371 16.91 -24.15 9.62
N LEU A 372 15.88 -24.68 8.93
CA LEU A 372 14.60 -25.05 9.52
C LEU A 372 14.49 -26.58 9.61
N HIS A 373 14.24 -27.09 10.82
CA HIS A 373 14.01 -28.52 11.06
C HIS A 373 12.61 -28.77 11.61
N ILE A 374 11.83 -29.57 10.88
CA ILE A 374 10.48 -29.97 11.30
C ILE A 374 10.51 -31.31 12.01
N ILE A 375 10.06 -31.33 13.26
CA ILE A 375 10.04 -32.51 14.11
C ILE A 375 8.66 -33.16 14.04
N LYS A 376 8.59 -34.40 13.55
CA LYS A 376 7.37 -35.21 13.57
C LYS A 376 7.28 -36.01 14.88
N LEU A 377 6.19 -35.84 15.63
CA LEU A 377 5.91 -36.68 16.80
C LEU A 377 5.52 -38.11 16.35
N PRO A 378 6.02 -39.16 17.01
CA PRO A 378 5.59 -40.53 16.72
C PRO A 378 4.10 -40.71 17.06
N HIS A 379 3.34 -41.30 16.13
CA HIS A 379 1.98 -41.76 16.41
C HIS A 379 2.06 -42.98 17.32
N LEU A 380 1.61 -42.86 18.58
CA LEU A 380 1.35 -44.02 19.43
C LEU A 380 0.16 -44.77 18.84
N LEU A 381 0.43 -45.91 18.20
CA LEU A 381 -0.61 -46.89 17.87
C LEU A 381 -1.16 -47.43 19.20
N ASN A 382 -2.40 -47.06 19.53
CA ASN A 382 -3.17 -47.75 20.56
C ASN A 382 -3.42 -49.18 20.07
N SER A 383 -2.50 -50.08 20.41
CA SER A 383 -2.76 -51.52 20.38
C SER A 383 -3.61 -51.84 21.60
N THR A 384 -4.93 -51.73 21.48
CA THR A 384 -5.87 -52.39 22.39
C THR A 384 -5.80 -53.89 22.12
N ASN A 385 -4.80 -54.56 22.69
CA ASN A 385 -4.78 -56.02 22.76
C ASN A 385 -4.71 -56.43 24.23
N HIS A 386 -5.85 -56.96 24.69
CA HIS A 386 -6.03 -57.94 25.76
C HIS A 386 -4.99 -57.95 26.89
N ILE A 387 -5.32 -57.28 27.99
CA ILE A 387 -4.84 -57.69 29.31
C ILE A 387 -6.05 -58.26 30.06
N HIS A 388 -6.04 -59.58 30.25
CA HIS A 388 -6.92 -60.28 31.18
C HIS A 388 -6.70 -59.73 32.59
N GLU A 389 -7.76 -59.26 33.24
CA GLU A 389 -7.79 -59.01 34.69
C GLU A 389 -7.45 -60.29 35.46
N PRO A 390 -6.52 -60.25 36.44
CA PRO A 390 -6.57 -61.14 37.59
C PRO A 390 -7.26 -60.42 38.75
N ASP A 391 -8.28 -61.07 39.28
CA ASP A 391 -9.07 -60.69 40.45
C ASP A 391 -8.25 -60.44 41.74
N PRO A 392 -8.82 -59.74 42.73
CA PRO A 392 -8.10 -59.11 43.83
C PRO A 392 -7.73 -60.10 44.95
N GLY A 393 -6.44 -60.22 45.24
CA GLY A 393 -5.91 -61.01 46.37
C GLY A 393 -5.35 -60.11 47.48
N SER A 394 -5.84 -60.32 48.70
CA SER A 394 -5.57 -59.50 49.89
C SER A 394 -4.12 -59.49 50.35
N SER A 395 -3.77 -58.35 50.94
CA SER A 395 -2.57 -58.00 51.70
C SER A 395 -2.19 -58.98 52.81
N ASP A 396 -0.88 -59.23 52.95
CA ASP A 396 -0.24 -59.41 54.27
C ASP A 396 1.17 -58.81 54.27
N ILE A 397 1.37 -57.91 55.23
CA ILE A 397 2.61 -57.19 55.55
C ILE A 397 3.43 -58.07 56.50
N SER A 398 4.75 -58.15 56.28
CA SER A 398 5.69 -58.56 57.34
C SER A 398 6.95 -57.71 57.26
N THR A 399 7.06 -56.80 58.23
CA THR A 399 8.24 -56.02 58.57
C THR A 399 9.31 -56.93 59.18
N SER A 400 10.60 -56.72 58.85
CA SER A 400 11.66 -56.89 59.84
C SER A 400 12.97 -56.20 59.44
N THR A 401 13.59 -55.68 60.48
CA THR A 401 14.80 -54.86 60.56
C THR A 401 16.10 -55.68 60.58
N LYS A 402 17.13 -55.14 59.91
CA LYS A 402 18.59 -55.08 60.20
C LYS A 402 19.38 -56.28 60.78
N SER A 403 20.63 -56.34 60.29
CA SER A 403 21.85 -57.04 60.75
C SER A 403 22.08 -58.42 60.10
N GLY A 404 23.28 -58.87 59.71
CA GLY A 404 24.63 -58.31 59.67
C GLY A 404 25.60 -59.42 59.21
N SER A 405 26.61 -59.06 58.43
CA SER A 405 27.91 -59.74 58.15
C SER A 405 28.00 -61.18 57.61
N ASN A 406 28.80 -61.25 56.52
CA ASN A 406 29.81 -62.25 56.13
C ASN A 406 29.48 -63.43 55.19
N ALA A 407 29.93 -63.23 53.94
CA ALA A 407 30.77 -64.09 53.09
C ALA A 407 30.31 -65.52 52.72
N SER A 408 30.03 -65.77 51.44
CA SER A 408 31.01 -66.34 50.47
C SER A 408 30.34 -66.73 49.13
N SER A 409 30.99 -66.34 48.03
CA SER A 409 31.02 -66.88 46.66
C SER A 409 29.76 -67.42 45.95
N SER A 410 29.43 -66.83 44.79
CA SER A 410 29.64 -67.48 43.47
C SER A 410 29.28 -66.54 42.31
N ASN A 411 30.00 -66.73 41.20
CA ASN A 411 30.09 -65.88 40.01
C ASN A 411 28.81 -65.78 39.18
N GLY A 412 28.63 -64.63 38.50
CA GLY A 412 27.73 -64.49 37.36
C GLY A 412 27.58 -63.03 36.90
N ASP A 413 28.45 -62.59 35.99
CA ASP A 413 28.38 -61.30 35.31
C ASP A 413 27.13 -61.19 34.40
N THR A 414 26.31 -60.15 34.57
CA THR A 414 25.72 -59.39 33.44
C THR A 414 25.11 -58.05 33.88
N LYS A 415 25.44 -56.98 33.14
CA LYS A 415 25.15 -55.55 33.36
C LYS A 415 23.65 -55.20 33.51
N MET A 416 23.31 -54.47 34.58
CA MET A 416 22.05 -53.73 34.77
C MET A 416 22.08 -52.34 34.09
N SER A 417 21.03 -52.01 33.32
CA SER A 417 20.74 -50.64 32.86
C SER A 417 20.17 -49.81 34.01
N GLN A 418 20.80 -48.68 34.32
CA GLN A 418 20.33 -47.71 35.33
C GLN A 418 19.12 -46.92 34.83
N ASP A 419 18.00 -46.99 35.57
CA ASP A 419 16.88 -46.06 35.41
C ASP A 419 17.31 -44.63 35.73
N LYS A 420 17.07 -43.69 34.80
CA LYS A 420 17.57 -42.30 34.85
C LYS A 420 16.63 -41.29 35.52
N ILE A 421 15.43 -41.71 35.95
CA ILE A 421 14.41 -40.81 36.51
C ILE A 421 13.74 -41.50 37.70
N VAL A 422 13.68 -40.81 38.85
CA VAL A 422 13.00 -41.30 40.05
C VAL A 422 11.91 -40.30 40.43
N VAL A 423 10.66 -40.76 40.52
CA VAL A 423 9.55 -39.96 41.05
C VAL A 423 9.71 -39.89 42.57
N ALA A 424 9.89 -38.68 43.10
CA ALA A 424 10.12 -38.50 44.53
C ALA A 424 8.81 -38.49 45.31
N GLU A 425 7.81 -37.75 44.84
CA GLU A 425 6.45 -37.65 45.41
C GLU A 425 5.43 -37.31 44.30
N ALA A 426 4.20 -37.82 44.41
CA ALA A 426 3.12 -37.54 43.48
C ALA A 426 1.78 -37.37 44.21
N THR A 427 1.01 -36.35 43.81
CA THR A 427 -0.40 -36.14 44.18
C THR A 427 -1.27 -36.14 42.93
N SER A 428 -2.60 -35.96 43.07
CA SER A 428 -3.54 -35.90 41.94
C SER A 428 -3.33 -34.70 40.99
N SER A 429 -2.49 -33.71 41.35
CA SER A 429 -2.27 -32.49 40.54
C SER A 429 -0.80 -32.07 40.40
N THR A 430 0.12 -32.74 41.10
CA THR A 430 1.57 -32.43 41.07
C THR A 430 2.41 -33.69 41.13
N ALA A 431 3.51 -33.71 40.38
CA ALA A 431 4.53 -34.75 40.48
C ALA A 431 5.92 -34.12 40.57
N LEU A 432 6.73 -34.61 41.50
CA LEU A 432 8.09 -34.14 41.74
C LEU A 432 9.07 -35.16 41.16
N LEU A 433 9.78 -34.77 40.09
CA LEU A 433 10.67 -35.64 39.34
C LEU A 433 12.13 -35.33 39.69
N LYS A 434 12.86 -36.34 40.18
CA LYS A 434 14.28 -36.25 40.47
C LYS A 434 15.07 -36.97 39.39
N PHE A 435 15.91 -36.22 38.68
CA PHE A 435 16.75 -36.75 37.62
C PHE A 435 18.16 -37.03 38.17
N ASN A 436 18.63 -38.28 38.06
CA ASN A 436 20.00 -38.63 38.38
C ASN A 436 20.87 -38.45 37.13
N PHE A 437 21.26 -37.21 36.83
CA PHE A 437 22.22 -36.94 35.77
C PHE A 437 23.65 -37.17 36.24
N GLN A 438 24.37 -38.08 35.59
CA GLN A 438 25.83 -38.29 35.77
C GLN A 438 26.69 -37.20 35.08
N ARG A 439 26.10 -36.14 34.50
CA ARG A 439 26.85 -34.98 34.00
C ARG A 439 26.42 -33.73 34.75
N ASN A 440 27.39 -33.17 35.47
CA ASN A 440 27.26 -32.00 36.34
C ASN A 440 27.05 -30.74 35.46
N ILE A 441 25.80 -30.33 35.24
CA ILE A 441 25.48 -29.00 34.71
C ILE A 441 25.38 -28.05 35.92
N PRO A 442 26.22 -27.01 36.03
CA PRO A 442 26.13 -26.08 37.16
C PRO A 442 24.81 -25.29 37.10
N GLY A 443 24.06 -25.25 38.19
CA GLY A 443 22.99 -24.28 38.42
C GLY A 443 21.53 -24.74 38.26
N ILE A 444 21.23 -25.98 37.82
CA ILE A 444 19.83 -26.47 37.74
C ILE A 444 19.78 -27.94 38.15
N ARG A 445 19.00 -28.26 39.20
CA ARG A 445 18.87 -29.65 39.69
C ARG A 445 17.45 -30.14 39.97
N MET A 446 16.41 -29.29 39.90
CA MET A 446 15.02 -29.73 40.16
C MET A 446 13.99 -29.04 39.26
N PHE A 447 12.99 -29.80 38.82
CA PHE A 447 11.83 -29.32 38.07
C PHE A 447 10.56 -29.69 38.84
N GLN A 448 9.69 -28.70 39.09
CA GLN A 448 8.33 -28.93 39.58
C GLN A 448 7.36 -28.69 38.43
N ILE A 449 6.54 -29.70 38.13
CA ILE A 449 5.50 -29.64 37.12
C ILE A 449 4.15 -29.63 37.84
N GLN A 450 3.35 -28.60 37.60
CA GLN A 450 2.02 -28.44 38.19
C GLN A 450 0.99 -28.39 37.08
N TYR A 451 0.01 -29.30 37.14
CA TYR A 451 -1.09 -29.36 36.19
C TYR A 451 -2.29 -28.59 36.76
N ASN A 452 -2.66 -27.48 36.12
CA ASN A 452 -3.79 -26.66 36.58
C ASN A 452 -5.04 -27.00 35.76
N GLY A 453 -5.90 -27.85 36.30
CA GLY A 453 -7.04 -28.44 35.59
C GLY A 453 -8.25 -27.52 35.34
N THR A 454 -8.06 -26.23 35.06
CA THR A 454 -9.17 -25.34 34.70
C THR A 454 -8.83 -24.46 33.51
N PHE A 455 -9.41 -24.82 32.36
CA PHE A 455 -9.62 -24.07 31.10
C PHE A 455 -8.42 -23.50 30.33
N ASP A 456 -7.18 -23.68 30.78
CA ASP A 456 -5.98 -23.43 29.97
C ASP A 456 -5.06 -24.66 29.98
N ASP A 457 -4.89 -25.32 28.83
CA ASP A 457 -3.93 -26.42 28.61
C ASP A 457 -2.48 -25.90 28.58
N THR A 458 -2.06 -25.19 29.64
CA THR A 458 -0.71 -24.65 29.76
C THR A 458 0.05 -25.39 30.86
N LEU A 459 1.16 -26.01 30.46
CA LEU A 459 2.09 -26.68 31.38
C LEU A 459 3.05 -25.62 31.95
N VAL A 460 2.88 -25.29 33.23
CA VAL A 460 3.77 -24.34 33.91
C VAL A 460 4.87 -25.12 34.63
N TYR A 461 6.13 -24.84 34.27
CA TYR A 461 7.30 -25.35 34.98
C TYR A 461 8.01 -24.21 35.71
N ARG A 462 8.52 -24.48 36.92
CA ARG A 462 9.42 -23.58 37.65
C ARG A 462 10.78 -24.27 37.83
N CYS A 463 11.84 -23.55 37.46
CA CYS A 463 13.21 -23.93 37.81
C CYS A 463 13.56 -23.30 39.16
N PHE A 464 14.05 -24.12 40.09
CA PHE A 464 14.68 -23.64 41.32
C PHE A 464 16.19 -23.76 41.19
N ALA A 465 16.89 -22.66 41.46
CA ALA A 465 18.33 -22.62 41.72
C ALA A 465 18.51 -22.29 43.20
N ASP A 466 19.42 -23.00 43.88
CA ASP A 466 19.90 -22.56 45.20
C ASP A 466 20.87 -21.38 45.04
#